data_AF-A0A0R3SQF0-F1
#
_entry.id   AF-A0A0R3SQF0-F1
#
_cell.length_a   1.000
_cell.length_b   1.000
_cell.length_c   1.000
_cell.angle_alpha   90.00
_cell.angle_beta   90.00
_cell.angle_gamma   90.00
#
_symmetry.space_group_name_H-M   'P 1'
#
loop_
_entity.id
_entity.type
_entity.pdbx_description
1 polymer ?
#
loop_
_entity_poly.entity_id
_entity_poly.type
_entity_poly.pdbx_seq_one_letter_code
_entity_poly.pdbx_strand_id
1 'polypeptide(L)'
;MVIFNQPENPYQYMISILAKLKAAQNGQGNNPFIFSLKNAESIFFMLDPNKQGYITFKQYKHGLETLGINDYDIMPFGIGDDKITKEIFLSEA
;
A
#
# COMPACT_ATOMS: atom_id res chain seq x y z
N MET A 1 3.89 -19.56 7.36
CA MET A 1 3.83 -20.02 5.96
C MET A 1 3.35 -18.85 5.12
N VAL A 2 4.26 -18.15 4.42
CA VAL A 2 3.90 -16.99 3.59
C VAL A 2 3.47 -17.53 2.23
N ILE A 3 2.17 -17.53 1.97
CA ILE A 3 1.64 -17.87 0.64
C ILE A 3 1.83 -16.63 -0.23
N PHE A 4 3.03 -16.51 -0.81
CA PHE A 4 3.24 -15.68 -1.99
C PHE A 4 2.29 -16.20 -3.05
N ASN A 5 1.34 -15.37 -3.45
CA ASN A 5 0.47 -15.67 -4.58
C ASN A 5 1.36 -15.71 -5.81
N GLN A 6 1.82 -16.90 -6.19
CA GLN A 6 2.63 -17.12 -7.39
C GLN A 6 1.64 -17.37 -8.54
N PRO A 7 1.28 -16.33 -9.33
CA PRO A 7 0.44 -16.55 -10.49
C PRO A 7 1.13 -17.58 -11.40
N GLU A 8 0.34 -18.48 -12.00
CA GLU A 8 0.84 -19.50 -12.94
C GLU A 8 1.74 -18.94 -14.03
N ASN A 9 1.51 -17.68 -14.42
CA ASN A 9 2.34 -16.95 -15.36
C ASN A 9 2.66 -15.52 -14.86
N PRO A 10 3.78 -15.33 -14.15
CA PRO A 10 4.12 -14.04 -13.54
C PRO A 10 4.36 -12.93 -14.58
N TYR A 11 4.86 -13.27 -15.77
CA TYR A 11 5.06 -12.31 -16.85
C TYR A 11 3.74 -11.79 -17.39
N GLN A 12 2.77 -12.69 -17.63
CA GLN A 12 1.45 -12.29 -18.14
C GLN A 12 0.65 -11.50 -17.10
N TYR A 13 0.77 -11.87 -15.82
CA TYR A 13 0.24 -11.07 -14.73
C TYR A 13 0.84 -9.66 -14.73
N MET A 14 2.18 -9.54 -14.81
CA MET A 14 2.85 -8.25 -14.80
C MET A 14 2.48 -7.39 -16.02
N ILE A 15 2.38 -7.98 -17.21
CA ILE A 15 1.89 -7.30 -18.43
C ILE A 15 0.47 -6.77 -18.24
N SER A 16 -0.42 -7.57 -17.62
CA SER A 16 -1.81 -7.14 -17.38
C SER A 16 -1.90 -5.97 -16.39
N ILE A 17 -1.01 -5.92 -15.40
CA ILE A 17 -0.93 -4.82 -14.43
C ILE A 17 -0.38 -3.56 -15.10
N LEU A 18 0.69 -3.69 -15.89
CA LEU A 18 1.29 -2.57 -16.63
C LEU A 18 0.32 -1.98 -17.67
N ALA A 19 -0.48 -2.82 -18.33
CA ALA A 19 -1.50 -2.35 -19.27
C ALA A 19 -2.60 -1.54 -18.57
N LYS A 20 -3.05 -1.97 -17.39
CA LYS A 20 -4.04 -1.24 -16.57
C LYS A 20 -3.47 0.08 -16.03
N LEU A 21 -2.22 0.09 -15.58
CA LEU A 21 -1.51 1.31 -15.15
C LEU A 21 -1.42 2.34 -16.29
N LYS A 22 -1.07 1.88 -17.49
CA LYS A 22 -0.99 2.73 -18.69
C LYS A 22 -2.34 3.32 -19.08
N ALA A 23 -3.43 2.56 -18.94
CA ALA A 23 -4.78 3.05 -19.22
C ALA A 23 -5.21 4.14 -18.20
N ALA A 24 -4.96 3.89 -16.91
CA ALA A 24 -5.25 4.83 -15.84
C ALA A 24 -4.46 6.14 -15.94
N GLN A 25 -3.18 6.07 -16.29
CA GLN A 25 -2.32 7.25 -16.47
C GLN A 25 -2.83 8.18 -17.59
N ASN A 26 -3.53 7.63 -18.59
CA ASN A 26 -4.10 8.40 -19.70
C ASN A 26 -5.52 8.94 -19.40
N GLY A 27 -5.99 8.85 -18.16
CA GLY A 27 -7.34 9.28 -17.76
C GLY A 27 -8.48 8.44 -18.38
N GLN A 28 -8.15 7.31 -19.01
CA GLN A 28 -9.11 6.39 -19.61
C GLN A 28 -9.13 5.07 -18.85
N GLY A 29 -10.00 5.01 -17.84
CA GLY A 29 -10.24 3.83 -17.02
C GLY A 29 -10.11 4.12 -15.54
N ASN A 30 -10.76 3.32 -14.71
CA ASN A 30 -10.48 3.33 -13.27
C ASN A 30 -8.98 3.07 -13.09
N ASN A 31 -8.31 3.92 -12.30
CA ASN A 31 -7.03 3.56 -11.72
C ASN A 31 -7.20 2.13 -11.22
N PRO A 32 -6.47 1.14 -11.76
CA PRO A 32 -6.54 -0.17 -11.16
C PRO A 32 -6.23 0.11 -9.70
N PHE A 33 -7.18 -0.11 -8.81
CA PHE A 33 -6.87 -0.18 -7.40
C PHE A 33 -5.96 -1.41 -7.28
N ILE A 34 -4.68 -1.23 -7.65
CA ILE A 34 -3.59 -2.16 -7.40
C ILE A 34 -3.33 -2.16 -5.90
N PHE A 35 -4.03 -1.31 -5.15
CA PHE A 35 -4.06 -1.28 -3.71
C PHE A 35 -5.31 -2.02 -3.28
N SER A 36 -5.28 -3.35 -3.43
CA SER A 36 -6.12 -4.19 -2.60
C SER A 36 -5.59 -4.12 -1.16
N LEU A 37 -6.43 -4.42 -0.17
CA LEU A 37 -6.03 -4.47 1.25
C LEU A 37 -4.72 -5.27 1.46
N LYS A 38 -4.54 -6.35 0.67
CA LYS A 38 -3.34 -7.20 0.68
C LYS A 38 -2.06 -6.47 0.22
N ASN A 39 -2.19 -5.54 -0.71
CA ASN A 39 -1.07 -4.74 -1.21
C ASN A 39 -0.76 -3.58 -0.26
N ALA A 40 -1.76 -2.98 0.39
CA ALA A 40 -1.56 -2.07 1.51
C ALA A 40 -0.85 -2.76 2.69
N GLU A 41 -1.24 -3.99 3.04
CA GLU A 41 -0.53 -4.81 4.02
C GLU A 41 0.92 -5.07 3.61
N SER A 42 1.16 -5.39 2.34
CA SER A 42 2.50 -5.63 1.82
C SER A 42 3.38 -4.38 1.90
N ILE A 43 2.82 -3.20 1.63
CA ILE A 43 3.50 -1.90 1.77
C ILE A 43 3.82 -1.62 3.24
N PHE A 44 2.89 -1.88 4.16
CA PHE A 44 3.17 -1.76 5.58
C PHE A 44 4.35 -2.63 6.01
N PHE A 45 4.38 -3.91 5.58
CA PHE A 45 5.50 -4.80 5.87
C PHE A 45 6.82 -4.37 5.19
N MET A 46 6.77 -3.70 4.04
CA MET A 46 7.96 -3.09 3.44
C MET A 46 8.47 -1.89 4.24
N LEU A 47 7.56 -1.12 4.86
CA LEU A 47 7.87 0.04 5.69
C LEU A 47 8.30 -0.33 7.11
N ASP A 48 7.95 -1.53 7.60
CA ASP A 48 8.40 -2.12 8.88
C ASP A 48 9.38 -3.30 8.66
N PRO A 49 10.62 -3.05 8.20
CA PRO A 49 11.59 -4.12 7.92
C PRO A 49 12.01 -4.89 9.17
N ASN A 50 11.90 -4.26 10.34
CA ASN A 50 12.25 -4.87 11.63
C ASN A 50 11.10 -5.68 12.25
N LYS A 51 9.91 -5.69 11.62
CA LYS A 51 8.70 -6.36 12.12
C LYS A 51 8.34 -5.95 13.55
N GLN A 52 8.50 -4.66 13.85
CA GLN A 52 8.16 -4.08 15.14
C GLN A 52 6.64 -3.97 15.35
N GLY A 53 5.85 -4.07 14.27
CA GLY A 53 4.40 -3.94 14.28
C GLY A 53 3.91 -2.49 14.17
N TYR A 54 4.84 -1.54 13.99
CA TYR A 54 4.54 -0.12 13.83
C TYR A 54 5.49 0.53 12.82
N ILE A 55 5.03 1.62 12.22
CA ILE A 55 5.79 2.51 11.34
C ILE A 55 5.77 3.94 11.89
N THR A 56 6.75 4.73 11.50
CA THR A 56 6.80 6.17 11.84
C THR A 56 5.78 6.97 11.03
N PHE A 57 5.39 8.15 11.51
CA PHE A 57 4.49 9.07 10.79
C PHE A 57 5.01 9.42 9.39
N LYS A 58 6.33 9.58 9.26
CA LYS A 58 6.97 9.82 7.95
C LYS A 58 6.73 8.66 6.98
N GLN A 59 6.82 7.42 7.47
CA GLN A 59 6.59 6.22 6.67
C GLN A 59 5.11 6.02 6.36
N TYR A 60 4.22 6.29 7.32
CA TYR A 60 2.77 6.30 7.12
C TYR A 60 2.37 7.24 5.99
N LYS A 61 2.80 8.51 6.06
CA LYS A 61 2.56 9.52 5.04
C LYS A 61 3.09 9.06 3.68
N HIS A 62 4.33 8.62 3.61
CA HIS A 62 4.95 8.18 2.36
C HIS A 62 4.26 6.94 1.76
N GLY A 63 3.80 6.02 2.62
CA GLY A 63 3.03 4.85 2.22
C GLY A 63 1.70 5.25 1.58
N LEU A 64 0.93 6.11 2.23
CA LEU A 64 -0.35 6.61 1.72
C LEU A 64 -0.18 7.42 0.42
N GLU A 65 0.83 8.28 0.32
CA GLU A 65 1.15 8.98 -0.93
C GLU A 65 1.48 8.00 -2.07
N THR A 66 2.19 6.90 -1.78
CA THR A 66 2.48 5.83 -2.75
C THR A 66 1.21 5.10 -3.17
N LEU A 67 0.21 4.99 -2.28
CA LEU A 67 -1.13 4.47 -2.59
C LEU A 67 -1.97 5.47 -3.42
N GLY A 68 -1.50 6.70 -3.59
CA GLY A 68 -2.26 7.79 -4.22
C GLY A 68 -3.28 8.45 -3.30
N ILE A 69 -3.18 8.21 -1.98
CA ILE A 69 -4.07 8.70 -0.95
C ILE A 69 -3.49 10.00 -0.43
N ASN A 70 -4.17 11.10 -0.76
CA ASN A 70 -3.75 12.46 -0.39
C ASN A 70 -4.65 13.07 0.69
N ASP A 71 -5.77 12.42 1.00
CA ASP A 71 -6.69 12.77 2.08
C ASP A 71 -6.56 11.67 3.14
N TYR A 72 -5.84 11.97 4.23
CA TYR A 72 -5.55 11.04 5.31
C TYR A 72 -5.49 11.79 6.64
N ASP A 73 -5.73 11.07 7.73
CA ASP A 73 -5.66 11.67 9.06
C ASP A 73 -4.23 12.19 9.37
N ILE A 74 -4.14 13.46 9.75
CA ILE A 74 -2.90 14.14 10.15
C ILE A 74 -2.54 13.90 11.62
N MET A 75 -3.48 13.37 12.43
CA MET A 75 -3.29 12.97 13.82
C MET A 75 -3.73 11.53 14.06
N PRO A 76 -3.15 10.54 13.36
CA PRO A 76 -3.49 9.13 13.54
C PRO A 76 -3.14 8.67 14.96
N PHE A 77 -3.89 7.69 15.45
CA PHE A 77 -3.62 7.08 16.76
C PHE A 77 -2.20 6.51 16.80
N GLY A 78 -1.44 6.88 17.84
CA GLY A 78 -0.03 6.51 18.00
C GLY A 78 0.98 7.50 17.42
N ILE A 79 0.53 8.63 16.82
CA ILE A 79 1.43 9.71 16.37
C ILE A 79 2.28 10.29 17.52
N GLY A 80 1.74 10.35 18.74
CA GLY A 80 2.45 10.91 19.90
C GLY A 80 3.76 10.17 20.25
N ASP A 81 3.81 8.86 19.98
CA ASP A 81 4.99 8.03 20.17
C ASP A 81 5.73 7.73 18.85
N ASP A 82 5.29 8.31 17.74
CA ASP A 82 5.72 8.00 16.36
C ASP A 82 5.59 6.50 16.01
N LYS A 83 4.53 5.86 16.53
CA LYS A 83 4.25 4.43 16.36
C LYS A 83 2.84 4.24 15.83
N ILE A 84 2.73 4.22 14.51
CA ILE A 84 1.46 3.97 13.81
C ILE A 84 1.38 2.48 13.50
N THR A 85 0.32 1.84 13.98
CA THR A 85 0.12 0.40 13.79
C THR A 85 -0.47 0.10 12.41
N LYS A 86 -0.39 -1.18 12.02
CA LYS A 86 -0.97 -1.67 10.77
C LYS A 86 -2.46 -1.35 10.65
N GLU A 87 -3.20 -1.47 11.74
CA GLU A 87 -4.66 -1.26 11.76
C GLU A 87 -5.02 0.18 11.37
N ILE A 88 -4.28 1.16 11.87
CA ILE A 88 -4.47 2.58 11.54
C ILE A 88 -4.01 2.89 10.11
N PHE A 89 -2.93 2.27 9.64
CA PHE A 89 -2.52 2.43 8.25
C PHE A 89 -3.54 1.84 7.26
N LEU A 90 -4.15 0.69 7.60
CA LEU A 90 -5.14 0.01 6.75
C LEU A 90 -6.53 0.64 6.82
N SER A 91 -6.88 1.41 7.85
CA SER A 91 -8.17 2.11 7.89
C SER A 91 -8.25 3.23 6.86
N GLU A 92 -7.10 3.78 6.49
CA GLU A 92 -6.98 4.88 5.53
C GLU A 92 -6.73 4.39 4.08
N ALA A 93 -6.39 3.10 3.89
CA ALA A 93 -5.93 2.49 2.64
C ALA A 93 -6.95 1.57 1.96
#